data_AF-A0A8S3A1Q1-F1
#
_entry.id   AF-A0A8S3A1Q1-F1
#
_cell.length_a   1.000
_cell.length_b   1.000
_cell.length_c   1.000
_cell.angle_alpha   90.00
_cell.angle_beta   90.00
_cell.angle_gamma   90.00
#
_symmetry.space_group_name_H-M   'P 1'
#
loop_
_entity.id
_entity.type
_entity.pdbx_description
1 polymer ?
#
loop_
_entity_poly.entity_id
_entity_poly.type
_entity_poly.pdbx_seq_one_letter_code
_entity_poly.pdbx_strand_id
1 'polypeptide(L)'
;DSLISDTKVKALWLKRNPILAAGAVHVSKMLSLNKYLQILDLANTGLLDDGCETLFNGLKSNQTLKHLYIDTNGLTVRSGQIIRAHFELGYNHLETLYLSCNRMGNRGTEEIAEGLKHDKYLKRLSLASNCVGADAAN
;
A
#
# COMPACT_ATOMS: atom_id res chain seq x y z
N ASP A 1 20.26 -2.87 -3.21
CA ASP A 1 21.07 -1.71 -2.77
C ASP A 1 21.19 -0.58 -3.78
N SER A 2 21.38 -0.82 -5.09
CA SER A 2 21.52 0.27 -6.08
C SER A 2 20.36 1.27 -6.09
N LEU A 3 19.12 0.81 -5.94
CA LEU A 3 17.93 1.67 -5.93
C LEU A 3 17.82 2.59 -4.70
N ILE A 4 18.56 2.35 -3.62
CA ILE A 4 18.46 3.20 -2.42
C ILE A 4 18.98 4.62 -2.71
N SER A 5 20.08 4.73 -3.45
CA SER A 5 20.72 6.01 -3.82
C SER A 5 20.43 6.43 -5.27
N ASP A 6 19.62 5.67 -6.01
CA ASP A 6 19.29 6.00 -7.39
C ASP A 6 18.39 7.25 -7.45
N THR A 7 18.87 8.27 -8.17
CA THR A 7 18.19 9.56 -8.31
C THR A 7 17.36 9.68 -9.59
N LYS A 8 17.59 8.76 -10.54
CA LYS A 8 17.04 8.78 -11.90
C LYS A 8 15.74 7.99 -11.99
N VAL A 9 15.68 6.81 -11.36
CA VAL A 9 14.51 5.94 -11.39
C VAL A 9 13.34 6.61 -10.66
N LYS A 10 12.25 6.86 -11.40
CA LYS A 10 11.00 7.43 -10.86
C LYS A 10 9.88 6.41 -10.71
N ALA A 11 9.94 5.33 -11.47
CA ALA A 11 8.94 4.28 -11.48
C ALA A 11 9.60 2.91 -11.40
N LEU A 12 9.04 2.04 -10.55
CA LEU A 12 9.50 0.67 -10.37
C LEU A 12 8.32 -0.28 -10.49
N TRP A 13 8.38 -1.18 -11.48
CA TRP A 13 7.35 -2.19 -11.73
C TRP A 13 7.87 -3.57 -11.34
N LEU A 14 7.28 -4.14 -10.29
CA LEU A 14 7.61 -5.48 -9.79
C LEU A 14 6.40 -6.42 -9.81
N LYS A 15 5.28 -5.98 -10.39
CA LYS A 15 4.04 -6.77 -10.47
C LYS A 15 4.29 -8.20 -10.95
N ARG A 16 3.53 -9.14 -10.39
CA ARG A 16 3.60 -10.58 -10.72
C ARG A 16 4.97 -11.24 -10.46
N ASN A 17 5.79 -10.66 -9.58
CA ASN A 17 6.96 -11.33 -9.03
C ASN A 17 6.69 -11.73 -7.58
N PRO A 18 7.10 -12.94 -7.13
CA PRO A 18 6.86 -13.40 -5.77
C PRO A 18 7.80 -12.68 -4.78
N ILE A 19 7.51 -11.42 -4.49
CA ILE A 19 8.20 -10.67 -3.43
C ILE A 19 7.89 -11.32 -2.08
N LEU A 20 6.64 -11.71 -1.88
CA LEU A 20 6.11 -12.29 -0.64
C LEU A 20 6.26 -11.33 0.55
N ALA A 21 5.69 -11.71 1.70
CA ALA A 21 5.90 -10.96 2.95
C ALA A 21 7.39 -10.80 3.29
N ALA A 22 8.19 -11.85 3.07
CA ALA A 22 9.62 -11.84 3.38
C ALA A 22 10.43 -10.86 2.51
N GLY A 23 10.07 -10.66 1.23
CA GLY A 23 10.76 -9.70 0.36
C GLY A 23 10.38 -8.25 0.65
N ALA A 24 9.22 -8.00 1.28
CA ALA A 24 8.74 -6.66 1.60
C ALA A 24 9.73 -5.87 2.48
N VAL A 25 10.56 -6.54 3.29
CA VAL A 25 11.60 -5.88 4.10
C VAL A 25 12.60 -5.10 3.25
N HIS A 26 12.95 -5.61 2.06
CA HIS A 26 13.89 -4.96 1.15
C HIS A 26 13.24 -3.76 0.46
N VAL A 27 11.95 -3.89 0.10
CA VAL A 27 11.17 -2.79 -0.48
C VAL A 27 10.97 -1.68 0.54
N SER A 28 10.63 -2.03 1.78
CA SER A 28 10.47 -1.11 2.91
C SER A 28 11.75 -0.34 3.20
N LYS A 29 12.90 -1.03 3.27
CA LYS A 29 14.22 -0.40 3.40
C LYS A 29 14.55 0.53 2.23
N MET A 30 14.20 0.12 1.01
CA MET A 30 14.38 0.98 -0.16
C MET A 30 13.52 2.24 -0.07
N LEU A 31 12.25 2.12 0.33
CA LEU A 31 11.34 3.26 0.47
C LEU A 31 11.75 4.22 1.59
N SER A 32 12.24 3.73 2.72
CA SER A 32 12.63 4.60 3.83
C SER A 32 13.85 5.48 3.48
N LEU A 33 14.71 5.00 2.58
CA LEU A 33 15.96 5.66 2.20
C LEU A 33 15.88 6.41 0.86
N ASN A 34 15.23 5.85 -0.16
CA ASN A 34 15.13 6.47 -1.48
C ASN A 34 14.21 7.70 -1.43
N LYS A 35 14.70 8.83 -1.96
CA LYS A 35 13.99 10.12 -1.97
C LYS A 35 13.58 10.59 -3.38
N TYR A 36 13.49 9.67 -4.34
CA TYR A 36 13.29 10.00 -5.75
C TYR A 36 12.21 9.18 -6.45
N LEU A 37 11.95 7.95 -5.98
CA LEU A 37 10.92 7.07 -6.52
C LEU A 37 9.54 7.66 -6.25
N GLN A 38 8.72 7.70 -7.28
CA GLN A 38 7.38 8.28 -7.28
C GLN A 38 6.29 7.23 -7.53
N ILE A 39 6.59 6.17 -8.28
CA ILE A 39 5.66 5.10 -8.63
C ILE A 39 6.24 3.76 -8.22
N LEU A 40 5.44 2.97 -7.50
CA LEU A 40 5.77 1.60 -7.13
C LEU A 40 4.58 0.69 -7.40
N ASP A 41 4.80 -0.31 -8.27
CA ASP A 41 3.81 -1.33 -8.60
C ASP A 41 4.25 -2.69 -8.07
N LEU A 42 3.51 -3.17 -7.06
CA LEU A 42 3.65 -4.46 -6.39
C LEU A 42 2.37 -5.31 -6.56
N ALA A 43 1.60 -5.08 -7.62
CA ALA A 43 0.39 -5.85 -7.85
C ALA A 43 0.70 -7.35 -8.02
N ASN A 44 -0.07 -8.21 -7.35
CA ASN A 44 0.10 -9.67 -7.39
C ASN A 44 1.52 -10.12 -7.04
N THR A 45 2.04 -9.68 -5.89
CA THR A 45 3.38 -10.05 -5.41
C THR A 45 3.37 -10.87 -4.12
N GLY A 46 2.18 -11.16 -3.58
CA GLY A 46 1.98 -12.02 -2.41
C GLY A 46 2.37 -11.37 -1.09
N LEU A 47 2.20 -10.05 -0.95
CA LEU A 47 2.59 -9.33 0.27
C LEU A 47 1.88 -9.86 1.53
N LEU A 48 0.60 -10.21 1.43
CA LEU A 48 -0.26 -10.50 2.58
C LEU A 48 -0.26 -9.34 3.60
N ASP A 49 -0.88 -9.54 4.76
CA ASP A 49 -0.94 -8.49 5.79
C ASP A 49 0.44 -8.13 6.37
N ASP A 50 1.31 -9.12 6.58
CA ASP A 50 2.66 -8.88 7.15
C ASP A 50 3.56 -8.08 6.19
N GLY A 51 3.48 -8.36 4.88
CA GLY A 51 4.19 -7.59 3.87
C GLY A 51 3.62 -6.17 3.74
N CYS A 52 2.31 -6.01 3.88
CA CYS A 52 1.65 -4.70 3.93
C CYS A 52 2.14 -3.88 5.12
N GLU A 53 2.14 -4.45 6.33
CA GLU A 53 2.66 -3.79 7.54
C GLU A 53 4.11 -3.34 7.35
N THR A 54 4.95 -4.25 6.84
CA THR A 54 6.36 -3.98 6.57
C THR A 54 6.53 -2.85 5.56
N LEU A 55 5.76 -2.85 4.47
CA LEU A 55 5.78 -1.82 3.44
C LEU A 55 5.37 -0.45 4.01
N PHE A 56 4.27 -0.39 4.75
CA PHE A 56 3.75 0.85 5.35
C PHE A 56 4.65 1.39 6.46
N ASN A 57 5.41 0.55 7.16
CA ASN A 57 6.48 0.99 8.06
C ASN A 57 7.58 1.74 7.31
N GLY A 58 7.95 1.31 6.10
CA GLY A 58 8.94 2.01 5.27
C GLY A 58 8.42 3.35 4.73
N LEU A 59 7.11 3.45 4.51
CA LEU A 59 6.47 4.68 4.04
C LEU A 59 6.39 5.79 5.10
N LYS A 60 6.54 5.49 6.39
CA LYS A 60 6.46 6.48 7.48
C LYS A 60 7.40 7.68 7.29
N SER A 61 8.56 7.46 6.68
CA SER A 61 9.57 8.50 6.39
C SER A 61 9.73 8.81 4.89
N ASN A 62 8.88 8.23 4.04
CA ASN A 62 8.91 8.47 2.60
C ASN A 62 7.93 9.59 2.24
N GLN A 63 8.46 10.65 1.62
CA GLN A 63 7.67 11.82 1.21
C GLN A 63 7.55 11.96 -0.32
N THR A 64 8.15 11.02 -1.06
CA THR A 64 8.36 11.14 -2.51
C THR A 64 7.49 10.19 -3.32
N LEU A 65 7.12 9.03 -2.76
CA LEU A 65 6.22 8.10 -3.41
C LEU A 65 4.83 8.74 -3.51
N LYS A 66 4.27 8.74 -4.73
CA LYS A 66 2.96 9.33 -5.04
C LYS A 66 1.95 8.29 -5.49
N HIS A 67 2.40 7.19 -6.08
CA HIS A 67 1.52 6.17 -6.62
C HIS A 67 1.97 4.79 -6.15
N LEU A 68 1.08 4.11 -5.42
CA LEU A 68 1.30 2.77 -4.92
C LEU A 68 0.20 1.83 -5.41
N TYR A 69 0.62 0.75 -6.08
CA TYR A 69 -0.27 -0.31 -6.54
C TYR A 69 0.05 -1.59 -5.78
N ILE A 70 -0.88 -2.05 -4.96
CA ILE A 70 -0.78 -3.28 -4.16
C ILE A 70 -2.02 -4.16 -4.35
N ASP A 71 -2.61 -4.10 -5.55
CA ASP A 71 -3.72 -4.94 -5.97
C ASP A 71 -3.37 -6.44 -5.88
N THR A 72 -4.35 -7.29 -5.61
CA THR A 72 -4.20 -8.76 -5.65
C THR A 72 -3.07 -9.28 -4.75
N ASN A 73 -2.97 -8.79 -3.51
CA ASN A 73 -1.93 -9.20 -2.55
C ASN A 73 -2.46 -10.01 -1.35
N GLY A 74 -3.73 -10.41 -1.38
CA GLY A 74 -4.35 -11.18 -0.29
C GLY A 74 -4.54 -10.36 0.99
N LEU A 75 -4.63 -9.03 0.86
CA LEU A 75 -4.80 -8.11 1.99
C LEU A 75 -6.17 -8.30 2.64
N THR A 76 -6.23 -8.25 3.97
CA THR A 76 -7.47 -8.45 4.75
C THR A 76 -7.86 -7.21 5.55
N VAL A 77 -8.84 -7.35 6.45
CA VAL A 77 -9.22 -6.32 7.42
C VAL A 77 -7.99 -5.78 8.20
N ARG A 78 -7.00 -6.64 8.53
CA ARG A 78 -5.78 -6.22 9.23
C ARG A 78 -5.00 -5.18 8.42
N SER A 79 -4.87 -5.37 7.11
CA SER A 79 -4.26 -4.36 6.22
C SER A 79 -5.04 -3.05 6.21
N GLY A 80 -6.38 -3.10 6.25
CA GLY A 80 -7.22 -1.90 6.39
C GLY A 80 -6.87 -1.08 7.63
N GLN A 81 -6.68 -1.73 8.78
CA GLN A 81 -6.29 -1.09 10.05
C GLN A 81 -4.87 -0.48 9.99
N ILE A 82 -3.93 -1.16 9.35
CA ILE A 82 -2.56 -0.64 9.13
C ILE A 82 -2.61 0.63 8.28
N ILE A 83 -3.37 0.59 7.18
CA ILE A 83 -3.52 1.72 6.25
C ILE A 83 -4.22 2.89 6.95
N ARG A 84 -5.27 2.63 7.74
CA ARG A 84 -5.93 3.62 8.59
C ARG A 84 -4.94 4.34 9.49
N ALA A 85 -4.16 3.59 10.27
CA ALA A 85 -3.17 4.16 11.18
C ALA A 85 -2.13 5.01 10.42
N HIS A 86 -1.74 4.60 9.22
CA HIS A 86 -0.83 5.39 8.39
C HIS A 86 -1.42 6.75 7.98
N PHE A 87 -2.71 6.81 7.64
CA PHE A 87 -3.39 8.07 7.35
C PHE A 87 -3.59 8.93 8.61
N GLU A 88 -4.09 8.35 9.71
CA GLU A 88 -4.37 9.07 10.96
C GLU A 88 -3.11 9.69 11.58
N LEU A 89 -1.96 9.01 11.48
CA LEU A 89 -0.68 9.50 11.98
C LEU A 89 -0.03 10.55 11.05
N GLY A 90 -0.68 10.88 9.92
CA GLY A 90 -0.20 11.91 9.00
C GLY A 90 1.05 11.51 8.21
N TYR A 91 1.32 10.22 8.06
CA TYR A 91 2.49 9.74 7.32
C TYR A 91 2.29 9.74 5.80
N ASN A 92 1.03 9.83 5.35
CA ASN A 92 0.70 9.71 3.94
C ASN A 92 1.23 10.87 3.10
N HIS A 93 1.87 10.51 1.98
CA HIS A 93 2.23 11.42 0.90
C HIS A 93 1.77 10.90 -0.48
N LEU A 94 1.02 9.80 -0.49
CA LEU A 94 0.48 9.15 -1.69
C LEU A 94 -0.68 9.98 -2.24
N GLU A 95 -0.71 10.13 -3.56
CA GLU A 95 -1.84 10.68 -4.32
C GLU A 95 -2.72 9.57 -4.90
N THR A 96 -2.19 8.36 -5.06
CA THR A 96 -2.91 7.20 -5.60
C THR A 96 -2.55 5.94 -4.82
N LEU A 97 -3.57 5.24 -4.35
CA LEU A 97 -3.47 3.96 -3.66
C LEU A 97 -4.45 2.96 -4.27
N TYR A 98 -3.95 1.92 -4.90
CA TYR A 98 -4.77 0.87 -5.52
C TYR A 98 -4.63 -0.43 -4.74
N LEU A 99 -5.79 -0.92 -4.28
CA LEU A 99 -5.96 -2.06 -3.38
C LEU A 99 -6.98 -3.06 -3.94
N SER A 100 -7.27 -3.03 -5.24
CA SER A 100 -8.30 -3.87 -5.85
C SER A 100 -7.96 -5.36 -5.76
N CYS A 101 -9.00 -6.19 -5.86
CA CYS A 101 -8.87 -7.65 -5.86
C CYS A 101 -8.18 -8.20 -4.59
N ASN A 102 -8.43 -7.59 -3.44
CA ASN A 102 -8.01 -8.09 -2.12
C ASN A 102 -9.22 -8.65 -1.35
N ARG A 103 -9.03 -9.02 -0.09
CA ARG A 103 -10.05 -9.67 0.77
C ARG A 103 -10.38 -8.81 1.98
N MET A 104 -10.48 -7.49 1.78
CA MET A 104 -10.66 -6.55 2.89
C MET A 104 -12.06 -6.60 3.52
N GLY A 105 -13.10 -6.97 2.75
CA GLY A 105 -14.49 -6.98 3.18
C GLY A 105 -15.01 -5.58 3.57
N ASN A 106 -16.24 -5.50 4.06
CA ASN A 106 -16.86 -4.25 4.50
C ASN A 106 -15.99 -3.54 5.56
N ARG A 107 -15.63 -4.28 6.62
CA ARG A 107 -14.84 -3.76 7.73
C ARG A 107 -13.49 -3.21 7.30
N GLY A 108 -12.74 -3.92 6.45
CA GLY A 108 -11.44 -3.43 5.99
C GLY A 108 -11.57 -2.16 5.14
N THR A 109 -12.64 -2.04 4.34
CA THR A 109 -12.89 -0.80 3.58
C THR A 109 -13.36 0.36 4.47
N GLU A 110 -14.12 0.08 5.54
CA GLU A 110 -14.52 1.07 6.54
C GLU A 110 -13.31 1.64 7.30
N GLU A 111 -12.34 0.79 7.67
CA GLU A 111 -11.10 1.25 8.31
C GLU A 111 -10.35 2.25 7.43
N ILE A 112 -10.24 1.97 6.12
CA ILE A 112 -9.61 2.88 5.16
C ILE A 112 -10.41 4.19 5.04
N ALA A 113 -11.73 4.11 4.94
CA ALA A 113 -12.60 5.29 4.87
C ALA A 113 -12.47 6.16 6.14
N GLU A 114 -12.37 5.55 7.31
CA GLU A 114 -12.16 6.24 8.58
C GLU A 114 -10.83 6.99 8.60
N GLY A 115 -9.74 6.34 8.20
CA GLY A 115 -8.41 6.96 8.14
C GLY A 115 -8.34 8.14 7.18
N LEU A 116 -9.14 8.12 6.10
CA LEU A 116 -9.14 9.17 5.09
C LEU A 116 -9.87 10.45 5.50
N LYS A 117 -10.64 10.47 6.61
CA LYS A 117 -11.39 11.67 7.05
C LYS A 117 -10.51 12.91 7.22
N HIS A 118 -9.23 12.72 7.52
CA HIS A 118 -8.27 13.81 7.75
C HIS A 118 -7.11 13.80 6.75
N ASP A 119 -7.09 12.87 5.80
CA ASP A 119 -6.07 12.84 4.76
C ASP A 119 -6.27 13.99 3.76
N LYS A 120 -5.18 14.60 3.31
CA LYS A 120 -5.19 15.75 2.39
C LYS A 120 -4.46 15.48 1.08
N TYR A 121 -3.88 14.30 0.91
CA TYR A 121 -2.98 14.00 -0.20
C TYR A 121 -3.58 13.04 -1.21
N LEU A 122 -4.35 12.04 -0.75
CA LEU A 122 -4.88 10.99 -1.58
C LEU A 122 -6.00 11.53 -2.48
N LYS A 123 -5.79 11.43 -3.78
CA LYS A 123 -6.73 11.90 -4.81
C LYS A 123 -7.48 10.74 -5.47
N ARG A 124 -6.89 9.54 -5.45
CA ARG A 124 -7.43 8.34 -6.09
C ARG A 124 -7.24 7.13 -5.20
N LEU A 125 -8.36 6.48 -4.88
CA LEU A 125 -8.40 5.22 -4.15
C LEU A 125 -9.19 4.20 -4.98
N SER A 126 -8.63 3.01 -5.17
CA SER A 126 -9.37 1.89 -5.77
C SER A 126 -9.52 0.76 -4.75
N LEU A 127 -10.77 0.43 -4.45
CA LEU A 127 -11.16 -0.70 -3.59
C LEU A 127 -11.99 -1.75 -4.33
N ALA A 128 -12.02 -1.71 -5.67
CA ALA A 128 -12.83 -2.65 -6.46
C ALA A 128 -12.52 -4.13 -6.13
N SER A 129 -13.54 -4.98 -6.15
CA SER A 129 -13.40 -6.42 -5.90
C SER A 129 -12.74 -6.77 -4.56
N ASN A 130 -13.14 -6.09 -3.48
CA ASN A 130 -12.66 -6.37 -2.11
C ASN A 130 -13.64 -7.18 -1.24
N CYS A 131 -14.57 -7.93 -1.86
CA CYS A 131 -15.65 -8.63 -1.16
C CYS A 131 -16.58 -7.70 -0.36
N VAL A 132 -16.70 -6.43 -0.78
CA VAL A 132 -17.64 -5.47 -0.20
C VAL A 132 -19.07 -5.86 -0.60
N GLY A 133 -19.97 -5.98 0.37
CA GLY A 133 -21.37 -6.36 0.17
C GLY A 133 -21.67 -7.87 0.25
N ALA A 134 -20.68 -8.74 0.45
CA ALA A 134 -20.93 -10.17 0.65
C ALA A 134 -21.62 -10.49 1.99
N ASP A 135 -21.40 -9.66 3.03
CA ASP A 135 -22.11 -9.76 4.31
C ASP A 135 -23.58 -9.24 4.25
N ALA A 136 -24.02 -8.67 3.13
CA ALA A 136 -25.42 -8.29 2.92
C ALA A 136 -26.25 -9.40 2.26
N ALA A 137 -25.62 -10.54 1.94
CA ALA A 137 -26.22 -11.63 1.16
C ALA A 137 -26.21 -12.99 1.88
N ASN A 138 -26.08 -13.02 3.21
CA ASN A 138 -26.30 -14.21 4.04
C ASN A 138 -27.19 -13.88 5.25
#